data_AF-A0A957LAL0-F1
#
_entry.id   AF-A0A957LAL0-F1
#
_cell.length_a   1.000
_cell.length_b   1.000
_cell.length_c   1.000
_cell.angle_alpha   90.00
_cell.angle_beta   90.00
_cell.angle_gamma   90.00
#
_symmetry.space_group_name_H-M   'P 1'
#
loop_
_entity.id
_entity.type
_entity.pdbx_description
1 polymer ?
#
loop_
_entity_poly.entity_id
_entity_poly.type
_entity_poly.pdbx_seq_one_letter_code
_entity_poly.pdbx_strand_id
1 'polypeptide(L)'
;MSETIGVIVGLFLTVCVYSYIFKDNVLYKFAIHLLVGVSAAYAAVVVVRSVIGPAIFNLAGKAPVNLAISLAPIFLGLFLLLPRHRSSLNKVRNSGVAILVGIGAAVALIGAIAGTLIPQTTSAGAINPIAAILSAFFTICTLLYFRFVIRPLGTENSEGSRIQQFLGNTIGRAVIMITFGVLFATTLNTSLTLLTAQLDGIYQSVSALLN
;
A
#
# COMPACT_ATOMS: atom_id res chain seq x y z
N MET A 1 -21.84 6.14 19.93
CA MET A 1 -22.27 7.10 18.90
C MET A 1 -21.20 7.36 17.84
N SER A 2 -19.92 7.47 18.21
CA SER A 2 -18.79 7.59 17.24
C SER A 2 -18.64 6.38 16.32
N GLU A 3 -18.78 5.16 16.85
CA GLU A 3 -18.66 3.92 16.04
C GLU A 3 -19.74 3.83 14.95
N THR A 4 -21.00 4.15 15.29
CA THR A 4 -22.11 4.10 14.33
C THR A 4 -21.91 5.08 13.17
N ILE A 5 -21.42 6.29 13.47
CA ILE A 5 -21.11 7.30 12.45
C ILE A 5 -19.97 6.81 11.55
N GLY A 6 -18.92 6.21 12.13
CA GLY A 6 -17.81 5.64 11.37
C GLY A 6 -18.24 4.52 10.41
N VAL A 7 -19.15 3.64 10.86
CA VAL A 7 -19.71 2.57 10.03
C VAL A 7 -20.53 3.14 8.87
N ILE A 8 -21.38 4.14 9.12
CA ILE A 8 -22.23 4.78 8.10
C ILE A 8 -21.36 5.49 7.05
N VAL A 9 -20.36 6.25 7.49
CA VAL A 9 -19.42 6.94 6.60
C VAL A 9 -18.59 5.94 5.80
N GLY A 10 -18.11 4.88 6.45
CA GLY A 10 -17.36 3.79 5.79
C GLY A 10 -18.19 3.13 4.70
N LEU A 11 -19.44 2.76 4.99
CA LEU A 11 -20.37 2.17 4.04
C LEU A 11 -20.62 3.10 2.84
N PHE A 12 -20.86 4.39 3.08
CA PHE A 12 -21.04 5.38 2.02
C PHE A 12 -19.80 5.49 1.12
N LEU A 13 -18.60 5.54 1.71
CA LEU A 13 -17.34 5.60 0.97
C LEU A 13 -17.11 4.32 0.15
N THR A 14 -17.39 3.15 0.72
CA THR A 14 -17.29 1.86 0.01
C THR A 14 -18.19 1.85 -1.22
N VAL A 15 -19.45 2.28 -1.10
CA VAL A 15 -20.36 2.40 -2.26
C VAL A 15 -19.81 3.37 -3.31
N CYS A 16 -19.26 4.53 -2.89
CA CYS A 16 -18.68 5.49 -3.82
C CYS A 16 -17.48 4.90 -4.60
N VAL A 17 -16.62 4.11 -3.94
CA VAL A 17 -15.48 3.44 -4.59
C VAL A 17 -15.97 2.34 -5.55
N TYR A 18 -16.91 1.50 -5.12
CA TYR A 18 -17.47 0.43 -5.96
C TYR A 18 -18.28 0.93 -7.15
N SER A 19 -18.75 2.18 -7.13
CA SER A 19 -19.40 2.82 -8.29
C SER A 19 -18.50 2.86 -9.55
N TYR A 20 -17.20 2.60 -9.43
CA TYR A 20 -16.30 2.43 -10.57
C TYR A 20 -16.77 1.37 -11.58
N ILE A 21 -17.42 0.29 -11.10
CA ILE A 21 -17.88 -0.82 -11.95
C ILE A 21 -18.93 -0.37 -12.98
N PHE A 22 -19.70 0.68 -12.66
CA PHE A 22 -20.82 1.15 -13.48
C PHE A 22 -20.45 2.28 -14.48
N LYS A 23 -19.15 2.44 -14.81
CA LYS A 23 -18.58 3.51 -15.66
C LYS A 23 -18.35 4.82 -14.89
N ASP A 24 -17.45 5.68 -15.41
CA ASP A 24 -16.98 6.95 -14.81
C ASP A 24 -18.09 7.80 -14.17
N ASN A 25 -18.32 7.61 -12.87
CA ASN A 25 -19.38 8.28 -12.13
C ASN A 25 -18.81 9.37 -11.21
N VAL A 26 -19.56 10.45 -10.97
CA VAL A 26 -19.12 11.59 -10.16
C VAL A 26 -18.79 11.16 -8.72
N LEU A 27 -19.51 10.18 -8.19
CA LEU A 27 -19.27 9.60 -6.86
C LEU A 27 -17.87 8.96 -6.75
N TYR A 28 -17.44 8.22 -7.76
CA TYR A 28 -16.12 7.61 -7.78
C TYR A 28 -15.01 8.68 -7.82
N LYS A 29 -15.17 9.70 -8.67
CA LYS A 29 -14.24 10.83 -8.74
C LYS A 29 -14.17 11.57 -7.39
N PHE A 30 -15.30 11.81 -6.75
CA PHE A 30 -15.34 12.41 -5.41
C PHE A 30 -14.56 11.59 -4.39
N ALA A 31 -14.77 10.27 -4.33
CA ALA A 31 -14.05 9.38 -3.41
C ALA A 31 -12.54 9.43 -3.60
N ILE A 32 -12.06 9.46 -4.85
CA ILE A 32 -10.62 9.58 -5.13
C ILE A 32 -10.07 10.94 -4.69
N HIS A 33 -10.75 12.04 -5.02
CA HIS A 33 -10.28 13.38 -4.62
C HIS A 33 -10.27 13.53 -3.10
N LEU A 34 -11.27 12.97 -2.42
CA LEU A 34 -11.31 12.93 -0.96
C LEU A 34 -10.15 12.11 -0.40
N LEU A 35 -9.91 10.89 -0.91
CA LEU A 35 -8.82 10.02 -0.45
C LEU A 35 -7.45 10.70 -0.61
N VAL A 36 -7.18 11.26 -1.80
CA VAL A 36 -5.92 11.94 -2.11
C VAL A 36 -5.79 13.22 -1.27
N GLY A 37 -6.86 14.00 -1.14
CA GLY A 37 -6.89 15.22 -0.35
C GLY A 37 -6.64 14.98 1.14
N VAL A 38 -7.28 13.97 1.74
CA VAL A 38 -7.08 13.60 3.15
C VAL A 38 -5.66 13.08 3.37
N SER A 39 -5.14 12.28 2.45
CA SER A 39 -3.76 11.78 2.52
C SER A 39 -2.73 12.91 2.45
N ALA A 40 -2.94 13.88 1.54
CA ALA A 40 -2.08 15.06 1.43
C ALA A 40 -2.18 15.97 2.66
N ALA A 41 -3.40 16.18 3.20
CA ALA A 41 -3.62 16.96 4.41
C ALA A 41 -2.95 16.32 5.63
N TYR A 42 -3.09 15.00 5.80
CA TYR A 42 -2.42 14.26 6.86
C TYR A 42 -0.89 14.40 6.76
N ALA A 43 -0.32 14.19 5.57
CA ALA A 43 1.11 14.38 5.35
C ALA A 43 1.56 15.82 5.68
N ALA A 44 0.79 16.82 5.26
CA ALA A 44 1.08 18.22 5.58
C ALA A 44 1.07 18.49 7.09
N VAL A 45 0.07 17.98 7.82
CA VAL A 45 -0.01 18.12 9.28
C VAL A 45 1.16 17.45 9.98
N VAL A 46 1.55 16.25 9.53
CA VAL A 46 2.72 15.53 10.06
C VAL A 46 4.00 16.34 9.82
N VAL A 47 4.20 16.90 8.63
CA VAL A 47 5.37 17.76 8.36
C VAL A 47 5.36 19.00 9.24
N VAL A 48 4.22 19.67 9.38
CA VAL A 48 4.10 20.87 10.22
C VAL A 48 4.41 20.54 11.68
N ARG A 49 3.85 19.47 12.24
CA ARG A 49 4.03 19.12 13.66
C ARG A 49 5.36 18.45 13.96
N SER A 50 5.86 17.58 13.09
CA SER A 50 7.04 16.76 13.35
C SER A 50 8.33 17.39 12.83
N VAL A 51 8.25 18.31 11.87
CA VAL A 51 9.44 18.94 11.26
C VAL A 51 9.46 20.44 11.52
N ILE A 52 8.43 21.18 11.10
CA ILE A 52 8.44 22.65 11.13
C ILE A 52 8.33 23.18 12.57
N GLY A 53 7.40 22.65 13.37
CA GLY A 53 7.20 23.06 14.77
C GLY A 53 8.48 22.94 15.62
N PRO A 54 9.13 21.76 15.65
CA PRO A 54 10.41 21.59 16.33
C PRO A 54 11.51 22.48 15.76
N ALA A 55 11.59 22.66 14.43
CA ALA A 55 12.63 23.50 13.82
C ALA A 55 12.52 24.97 14.28
N ILE A 56 11.31 25.52 14.34
CA ILE A 56 11.06 26.90 14.81
C ILE A 56 11.36 27.02 16.31
N PHE A 57 10.91 26.05 17.11
CA PHE A 57 11.13 26.07 18.56
C PHE A 57 12.63 25.96 18.92
N ASN A 58 13.38 25.11 18.22
CA ASN A 58 14.83 24.98 18.38
C ASN A 58 15.61 26.22 17.87
N LEU A 59 15.05 27.00 16.96
CA LEU A 59 15.64 28.27 16.51
C LEU A 59 15.36 29.40 17.53
N ALA A 60 14.23 29.35 18.22
CA ALA A 60 13.82 30.34 19.23
C ALA A 60 14.39 30.07 20.63
N GLY A 61 14.72 28.82 20.97
CA GLY A 61 15.23 28.40 22.28
C GLY A 61 16.67 27.88 22.23
N LYS A 62 17.53 28.41 23.11
CA LYS A 62 18.95 28.05 23.28
C LYS A 62 19.17 26.56 23.59
N ALA A 63 19.24 25.70 22.58
CA ALA A 63 19.82 24.37 22.68
C ALA A 63 21.08 24.29 21.80
N PRO A 64 22.22 23.76 22.29
CA PRO A 64 23.48 23.69 21.54
C PRO A 64 23.50 22.57 20.49
N VAL A 65 22.35 22.02 20.10
CA VAL A 65 22.28 20.90 19.14
C VAL A 65 21.97 21.45 17.75
N ASN A 66 23.07 21.70 17.02
CA ASN A 66 23.17 21.68 15.57
C ASN A 66 22.13 22.50 14.79
N LEU A 67 22.42 23.80 14.66
CA LEU A 67 21.82 24.70 13.66
C LEU A 67 21.69 24.03 12.27
N ALA A 68 22.64 23.17 11.89
CA ALA A 68 22.68 22.47 10.61
C ALA A 68 21.48 21.52 10.38
N ILE A 69 20.97 20.85 11.41
CA ILE A 69 19.84 19.91 11.29
C ILE A 69 18.51 20.66 11.27
N SER A 70 18.41 21.79 11.97
CA SER A 70 17.22 22.65 11.98
C SER A 70 17.06 23.45 10.67
N LEU A 71 18.17 23.87 10.04
CA LEU A 71 18.13 24.56 8.75
C LEU A 71 17.86 23.63 7.56
N ALA A 72 18.22 22.35 7.65
CA ALA A 72 18.08 21.40 6.54
C ALA A 72 16.66 21.36 5.91
N PRO A 73 15.55 21.24 6.66
CA PRO A 73 14.21 21.21 6.06
C PRO A 73 13.77 22.56 5.47
N ILE A 74 14.20 23.69 6.05
CA ILE A 74 13.91 25.03 5.53
C ILE A 74 14.70 25.28 4.24
N PHE A 75 15.95 24.84 4.20
CA PHE A 75 16.81 24.93 3.02
C PHE A 75 16.26 24.05 1.88
N LEU A 76 15.82 22.82 2.17
CA LEU A 76 15.22 21.93 1.17
C LEU A 76 13.90 22.48 0.62
N GLY A 77 13.05 23.06 1.48
CA GLY A 77 11.78 23.69 1.09
C GLY A 77 11.97 24.96 0.26
N LEU A 78 12.89 25.84 0.64
CA LEU A 78 13.24 27.04 -0.13
C LEU A 78 13.87 26.68 -1.47
N PHE A 79 14.67 25.62 -1.48
CA PHE A 79 15.36 25.14 -2.67
C PHE A 79 14.41 24.50 -3.71
N LEU A 80 13.25 23.98 -3.26
CA LEU A 80 12.19 23.45 -4.12
C LEU A 80 11.28 24.54 -4.72
N LEU A 81 11.24 25.73 -4.10
CA LEU A 81 10.47 26.91 -4.57
C LEU A 81 11.19 27.75 -5.63
N LEU A 82 12.40 27.38 -6.05
CA LEU A 82 13.17 28.15 -7.04
C LEU A 82 12.50 28.17 -8.43
N PRO A 83 12.38 29.36 -9.07
CA PRO A 83 11.70 29.52 -10.35
C PRO A 83 12.27 28.63 -11.46
N ARG A 84 11.39 27.93 -12.18
CA ARG A 84 11.67 26.94 -13.23
C ARG A 84 12.47 27.47 -14.44
N HIS A 85 12.72 28.78 -14.53
CA HIS A 85 13.15 29.47 -15.75
C HIS A 85 14.68 29.48 -16.00
N ARG A 86 15.54 29.18 -15.03
CA ARG A 86 17.01 29.26 -15.23
C ARG A 86 17.66 27.86 -15.36
N SER A 87 18.15 27.54 -16.57
CA SER A 87 18.80 26.26 -16.92
C SER A 87 19.97 25.86 -16.01
N SER A 88 20.70 26.84 -15.47
CA SER A 88 21.86 26.61 -14.59
C SER A 88 21.48 26.03 -13.21
N LEU A 89 20.28 26.32 -12.69
CA LEU A 89 19.83 25.80 -11.39
C LEU A 89 19.20 24.39 -11.48
N ASN A 90 19.09 23.82 -12.69
CA ASN A 90 18.50 22.50 -12.89
C ASN A 90 19.24 21.39 -12.15
N LYS A 91 20.57 21.44 -12.05
CA LYS A 91 21.37 20.37 -11.41
C LYS A 91 21.12 20.29 -9.91
N VAL A 92 21.10 21.46 -9.25
CA VAL A 92 20.80 21.52 -7.82
C VAL A 92 19.31 21.19 -7.61
N ARG A 93 18.38 21.72 -8.42
CA ARG A 93 16.92 21.40 -8.36
C ARG A 93 16.66 19.91 -8.50
N ASN A 94 17.35 19.26 -9.43
CA ASN A 94 17.22 17.83 -9.67
C ASN A 94 17.72 17.02 -8.48
N SER A 95 18.73 17.48 -7.74
CA SER A 95 19.13 16.86 -6.48
C SER A 95 18.04 16.95 -5.40
N GLY A 96 17.36 18.10 -5.28
CA GLY A 96 16.22 18.26 -4.35
C GLY A 96 15.04 17.33 -4.69
N VAL A 97 14.69 17.23 -5.97
CA VAL A 97 13.64 16.30 -6.43
C VAL A 97 14.08 14.84 -6.25
N ALA A 98 15.34 14.51 -6.53
CA ALA A 98 15.88 13.16 -6.32
C ALA A 98 15.85 12.76 -4.84
N ILE A 99 16.15 13.69 -3.92
CA ILE A 99 16.02 13.48 -2.48
C ILE A 99 14.55 13.25 -2.11
N LEU A 100 13.62 14.07 -2.62
CA LEU A 100 12.19 13.90 -2.33
C LEU A 100 11.65 12.55 -2.82
N VAL A 101 12.03 12.15 -4.04
CA VAL A 101 11.66 10.85 -4.62
C VAL A 101 12.32 9.70 -3.86
N GLY A 102 13.59 9.85 -3.47
CA GLY A 102 14.30 8.86 -2.65
C GLY A 102 13.67 8.67 -1.28
N ILE A 103 13.32 9.76 -0.59
CA ILE A 103 12.60 9.72 0.69
C ILE A 103 11.20 9.12 0.49
N GLY A 104 10.46 9.53 -0.55
CA GLY A 104 9.14 8.96 -0.86
C GLY A 104 9.19 7.45 -1.11
N ALA A 105 10.19 6.99 -1.88
CA ALA A 105 10.42 5.57 -2.12
C ALA A 105 10.81 4.82 -0.84
N ALA A 106 11.65 5.40 0.02
CA ALA A 106 12.02 4.81 1.29
C ALA A 106 10.80 4.70 2.24
N VAL A 107 9.99 5.75 2.34
CA VAL A 107 8.76 5.76 3.16
C VAL A 107 7.76 4.72 2.64
N ALA A 108 7.58 4.61 1.32
CA ALA A 108 6.71 3.59 0.72
C ALA A 108 7.22 2.18 1.01
N LEU A 109 8.53 1.94 0.91
CA LEU A 109 9.15 0.64 1.21
C LEU A 109 9.01 0.28 2.69
N ILE A 110 9.29 1.21 3.60
CA ILE A 110 9.11 0.99 5.05
C ILE A 110 7.63 0.76 5.36
N GLY A 111 6.73 1.53 4.74
CA GLY A 111 5.29 1.36 4.88
C GLY A 111 4.81 -0.01 4.39
N ALA A 112 5.36 -0.51 3.29
CA ALA A 112 5.07 -1.87 2.82
C ALA A 112 5.59 -2.93 3.80
N ILE A 113 6.82 -2.79 4.31
CA ILE A 113 7.39 -3.76 5.27
C ILE A 113 6.60 -3.76 6.58
N ALA A 114 6.37 -2.59 7.16
CA ALA A 114 5.67 -2.44 8.44
C ALA A 114 4.18 -2.71 8.34
N GLY A 115 3.55 -2.36 7.21
CA GLY A 115 2.12 -2.53 6.98
C GLY A 115 1.73 -3.92 6.48
N THR A 116 2.65 -4.66 5.83
CA THR A 116 2.34 -5.97 5.25
C THR A 116 3.25 -7.08 5.78
N LEU A 117 4.57 -7.01 5.53
CA LEU A 117 5.49 -8.12 5.82
C LEU A 117 5.58 -8.46 7.31
N ILE A 118 5.70 -7.45 8.19
CA ILE A 118 5.81 -7.68 9.63
C ILE A 118 4.50 -8.28 10.20
N PRO A 119 3.31 -7.68 9.99
CA PRO A 119 2.06 -8.26 10.44
C PRO A 119 1.80 -9.66 9.88
N GLN A 120 2.13 -9.92 8.61
CA GLN A 120 1.96 -11.24 8.00
C GLN A 120 2.87 -12.28 8.66
N THR A 121 4.15 -11.97 8.83
CA THR A 121 5.13 -12.89 9.41
C THR A 121 4.84 -13.17 10.88
N THR A 122 4.44 -12.15 11.65
CA THR A 122 4.07 -12.30 13.06
C THR A 122 2.78 -13.09 13.23
N SER A 123 1.76 -12.85 12.40
CA SER A 123 0.51 -13.62 12.42
C SER A 123 0.73 -15.08 12.04
N ALA A 124 1.57 -15.36 11.04
CA ALA A 124 1.93 -16.73 10.67
C ALA A 124 2.80 -17.41 11.74
N GLY A 125 3.71 -16.66 12.36
CA GLY A 125 4.57 -17.13 13.45
C GLY A 125 3.83 -17.49 14.73
N ALA A 126 2.68 -16.87 14.98
CA ALA A 126 1.79 -17.25 16.08
C ALA A 126 1.26 -18.68 15.94
N ILE A 127 1.17 -19.20 14.71
CA ILE A 127 0.75 -20.58 14.42
C ILE A 127 1.96 -21.53 14.48
N ASN A 128 3.05 -21.19 13.78
CA ASN A 128 4.30 -21.95 13.77
C ASN A 128 5.48 -21.09 13.27
N PRO A 129 6.68 -21.17 13.87
CA PRO A 129 7.87 -20.46 13.38
C PRO A 129 8.24 -20.81 11.91
N ILE A 130 7.96 -22.03 11.45
CA ILE A 130 8.18 -22.43 10.05
C ILE A 130 7.20 -21.69 9.11
N ALA A 131 5.96 -21.46 9.56
CA ALA A 131 4.97 -20.72 8.79
C ALA A 131 5.35 -19.23 8.67
N ALA A 132 5.98 -18.65 9.69
CA ALA A 132 6.55 -17.31 9.60
C ALA A 132 7.57 -17.20 8.46
N ILE A 133 8.53 -18.13 8.42
CA ILE A 133 9.58 -18.14 7.40
C ILE A 133 8.98 -18.34 6.01
N LEU A 134 8.05 -19.28 5.88
CA LEU A 134 7.42 -19.62 4.61
C LEU A 134 6.54 -18.48 4.07
N SER A 135 5.77 -17.83 4.94
CA SER A 135 4.94 -16.65 4.58
C SER A 135 5.80 -15.47 4.14
N ALA A 136 6.87 -15.16 4.88
CA ALA A 136 7.81 -14.11 4.50
C ALA A 136 8.46 -14.41 3.14
N PHE A 137 8.87 -15.66 2.92
CA PHE A 137 9.46 -16.10 1.65
C PHE A 137 8.48 -15.93 0.49
N PHE A 138 7.24 -16.40 0.62
CA PHE A 138 6.22 -16.27 -0.42
C PHE A 138 5.85 -14.80 -0.71
N THR A 139 5.73 -13.96 0.33
CA THR A 139 5.45 -12.54 0.13
C THR A 139 6.60 -11.84 -0.59
N ILE A 140 7.86 -12.11 -0.21
CA ILE A 140 9.03 -11.56 -0.90
C ILE A 140 9.10 -12.03 -2.35
N CYS A 141 8.90 -13.32 -2.63
CA CYS A 141 8.85 -13.85 -3.99
C CYS A 141 7.75 -13.20 -4.83
N THR A 142 6.58 -12.95 -4.23
CA THR A 142 5.45 -12.29 -4.91
C THR A 142 5.75 -10.82 -5.20
N LEU A 143 6.36 -10.09 -4.25
CA LEU A 143 6.80 -8.71 -4.46
C LEU A 143 7.88 -8.61 -5.55
N LEU A 144 8.79 -9.58 -5.62
CA LEU A 144 9.80 -9.65 -6.68
C LEU A 144 9.20 -9.96 -8.05
N TYR A 145 8.10 -10.72 -8.12
CA TYR A 145 7.35 -10.93 -9.36
C TYR A 145 6.65 -9.66 -9.82
N PHE A 146 5.94 -8.97 -8.92
CA PHE A 146 5.22 -7.72 -9.21
C PHE A 146 6.13 -6.50 -9.30
N ARG A 147 7.31 -6.63 -9.93
CA ARG A 147 8.21 -5.51 -10.13
C ARG A 147 7.57 -4.50 -11.09
N PHE A 148 6.86 -3.51 -10.53
CA PHE A 148 6.29 -2.32 -11.18
C PHE A 148 7.37 -1.33 -11.65
N VAL A 149 8.54 -1.82 -12.07
CA VAL A 149 9.48 -1.00 -12.84
C VAL A 149 9.00 -1.10 -14.27
N ILE A 150 8.34 -0.03 -14.74
CA ILE A 150 8.02 0.21 -16.14
C ILE A 150 9.25 -0.18 -16.94
N ARG A 151 9.22 -1.36 -17.59
CA ARG A 151 10.27 -1.74 -18.52
C ARG A 151 10.13 -0.78 -19.68
N PRO A 152 11.14 0.04 -20.00
CA PRO A 152 11.08 0.80 -21.24
C PRO A 152 10.91 -0.19 -22.39
N LEU A 153 9.86 0.00 -23.19
CA LEU A 153 9.65 -0.77 -24.42
C LEU A 153 10.92 -0.59 -25.27
N GLY A 154 11.68 -1.67 -25.47
CA GLY A 154 12.85 -1.66 -26.34
C GLY A 154 14.14 -2.28 -25.79
N THR A 155 14.17 -2.85 -24.58
CA THR A 155 15.37 -3.56 -24.08
C THR A 155 15.05 -5.03 -23.80
N GLU A 156 14.92 -5.80 -24.88
CA GLU A 156 14.63 -7.24 -24.83
C GLU A 156 15.79 -8.08 -24.29
N ASN A 157 17.01 -7.51 -24.19
CA ASN A 157 18.25 -8.27 -23.93
C ASN A 157 19.16 -7.70 -22.84
N SER A 158 18.66 -6.94 -21.86
CA SER A 158 19.47 -6.60 -20.68
C SER A 158 19.26 -7.63 -19.58
N GLU A 159 20.24 -8.53 -19.46
CA GLU A 159 20.41 -9.54 -18.43
C GLU A 159 20.34 -8.93 -17.01
N GLY A 160 19.14 -8.81 -16.46
CA GLY A 160 19.00 -8.79 -14.99
C GLY A 160 19.52 -10.12 -14.45
N SER A 161 20.33 -10.09 -13.38
CA SER A 161 20.96 -11.26 -12.72
C SER A 161 20.11 -12.53 -12.82
N ARG A 162 20.67 -13.63 -13.36
CA ARG A 162 19.99 -14.93 -13.61
C ARG A 162 19.13 -15.41 -12.43
N ILE A 163 19.57 -15.11 -11.21
CA ILE A 163 18.87 -15.44 -9.97
C ILE A 163 17.54 -14.67 -9.85
N GLN A 164 17.50 -13.40 -10.27
CA GLN A 164 16.29 -12.56 -10.22
C GLN A 164 15.25 -12.96 -11.28
N GLN A 165 15.68 -13.38 -12.47
CA GLN A 165 14.75 -13.86 -13.51
C GLN A 165 14.12 -15.20 -13.11
N PHE A 166 14.90 -16.09 -12.49
CA PHE A 166 14.42 -17.40 -12.06
C PHE A 166 13.50 -17.33 -10.84
N LEU A 167 13.89 -16.58 -9.79
CA LEU A 167 13.05 -16.41 -8.58
C LEU A 167 11.77 -15.62 -8.87
N GLY A 168 11.85 -14.55 -9.67
CA GLY A 168 10.69 -13.73 -9.97
C GLY A 168 9.70 -14.46 -10.88
N ASN A 169 10.14 -14.83 -12.09
CA ASN A 169 9.23 -15.28 -13.16
C ASN A 169 8.67 -16.69 -12.93
N THR A 170 9.44 -17.61 -12.36
CA THR A 170 9.01 -18.99 -12.17
C THR A 170 8.33 -19.19 -10.83
N ILE A 171 9.02 -18.82 -9.73
CA ILE A 171 8.52 -19.07 -8.38
C ILE A 171 7.35 -18.13 -8.06
N GLY A 172 7.49 -16.81 -8.29
CA GLY A 172 6.41 -15.88 -8.03
C GLY A 172 5.13 -16.16 -8.83
N ARG A 173 5.27 -16.52 -10.12
CA ARG A 173 4.12 -16.93 -10.96
C ARG A 173 3.48 -18.23 -10.47
N ALA A 174 4.28 -19.22 -10.06
CA ALA A 174 3.77 -20.47 -9.49
C ALA A 174 3.02 -20.21 -8.19
N VAL A 175 3.56 -19.38 -7.29
CA VAL A 175 2.92 -18.99 -6.02
C VAL A 175 1.59 -18.29 -6.28
N ILE A 176 1.53 -17.38 -7.24
CA ILE A 176 0.28 -16.69 -7.62
C ILE A 176 -0.73 -17.68 -8.19
N MET A 177 -0.33 -18.58 -9.09
CA MET A 177 -1.23 -19.60 -9.65
C MET A 177 -1.76 -20.54 -8.56
N ILE A 178 -0.90 -20.98 -7.63
CA ILE A 178 -1.31 -21.82 -6.50
C ILE A 178 -2.26 -21.05 -5.59
N THR A 179 -1.95 -19.80 -5.25
CA THR A 179 -2.79 -18.98 -4.37
C THR A 179 -4.16 -18.74 -4.97
N PHE A 180 -4.24 -18.32 -6.25
CA PHE A 180 -5.52 -18.16 -6.93
C PHE A 180 -6.27 -19.49 -7.09
N GLY A 181 -5.56 -20.59 -7.34
CA GLY A 181 -6.15 -21.93 -7.39
C GLY A 181 -6.80 -22.33 -6.05
N VAL A 182 -6.10 -22.10 -4.93
CA VAL A 182 -6.62 -22.36 -3.58
C VAL A 182 -7.82 -21.46 -3.26
N LEU A 183 -7.76 -20.16 -3.61
CA LEU A 183 -8.87 -19.23 -3.40
C LEU A 183 -10.11 -19.62 -4.20
N PHE A 184 -9.94 -20.06 -5.45
CA PHE A 184 -11.04 -20.55 -6.28
C PHE A 184 -11.62 -21.85 -5.72
N ALA A 185 -10.77 -22.81 -5.34
CA ALA A 185 -11.20 -24.07 -4.74
C ALA A 185 -11.95 -23.87 -3.41
N THR A 186 -11.47 -22.97 -2.54
CA THR A 186 -12.17 -22.63 -1.29
C THR A 186 -13.50 -21.93 -1.54
N THR A 187 -13.58 -21.06 -2.54
CA THR A 187 -14.85 -20.41 -2.94
C THR A 187 -15.87 -21.43 -3.46
N LEU A 188 -15.43 -22.37 -4.30
CA LEU A 188 -16.28 -23.47 -4.77
C LEU A 188 -16.75 -24.36 -3.63
N ASN A 189 -15.85 -24.75 -2.73
CA ASN A 189 -16.19 -25.57 -1.56
C ASN A 189 -17.22 -24.86 -0.67
N THR A 190 -17.05 -23.56 -0.44
CA THR A 190 -18.00 -22.73 0.31
C THR A 190 -19.36 -22.70 -0.38
N SER A 191 -19.39 -22.53 -1.71
CA SER A 191 -20.62 -22.52 -2.50
C SER A 191 -21.35 -23.86 -2.44
N LEU A 192 -20.63 -24.98 -2.56
CA LEU A 192 -21.18 -26.32 -2.42
C LEU A 192 -21.70 -26.58 -1.01
N THR A 193 -20.97 -26.13 0.02
CA THR A 193 -21.39 -26.29 1.42
C THR A 193 -22.69 -25.52 1.69
N LEU A 194 -22.83 -24.30 1.18
CA LEU A 194 -24.05 -23.51 1.28
C LEU A 194 -25.22 -24.17 0.53
N LEU A 195 -24.96 -24.75 -0.65
CA LEU A 195 -25.98 -25.49 -1.40
C LEU A 195 -26.48 -26.71 -0.62
N THR A 196 -25.56 -27.51 -0.07
CA THR A 196 -25.93 -28.68 0.75
C THR A 196 -26.75 -28.26 1.96
N ALA A 197 -26.34 -27.20 2.67
CA ALA A 197 -27.08 -26.67 3.81
C ALA A 197 -28.51 -26.21 3.44
N GLN A 198 -28.70 -25.62 2.26
CA GLN A 198 -30.03 -25.26 1.78
C GLN A 198 -30.88 -26.49 1.43
N LEU A 199 -30.29 -27.50 0.78
CA LEU A 199 -30.99 -28.74 0.45
C LEU A 199 -31.43 -29.50 1.71
N ASP A 200 -30.56 -29.57 2.72
CA ASP A 200 -30.90 -30.17 4.02
C ASP A 200 -32.04 -29.41 4.71
N GLY A 201 -32.02 -28.07 4.66
CA GLY A 201 -33.10 -27.23 5.20
C GLY A 201 -34.45 -27.49 4.53
N ILE A 202 -34.46 -27.65 3.19
CA ILE A 202 -35.67 -28.00 2.44
C ILE A 202 -36.13 -29.42 2.80
N TYR A 203 -35.21 -30.39 2.86
CA TYR A 203 -35.53 -31.77 3.22
C TYR A 203 -36.19 -31.86 4.59
N GLN A 204 -35.64 -31.18 5.60
CA GLN A 204 -36.22 -31.14 6.95
C GLN A 204 -37.58 -30.42 7.00
N SER A 205 -37.77 -29.37 6.20
CA SER A 205 -39.05 -28.66 6.14
C SER A 205 -40.15 -29.51 5.50
N VAL A 206 -39.81 -30.30 4.48
CA VAL A 206 -40.73 -31.21 3.80
C VAL A 206 -41.06 -32.43 4.68
N SER A 207 -40.07 -33.00 5.38
CA SER A 207 -40.32 -34.12 6.31
C SER A 207 -41.18 -33.70 7.51
N ALA A 208 -41.03 -32.48 8.01
CA ALA A 208 -41.87 -31.91 9.07
C ALA A 208 -43.31 -31.60 8.63
N LEU A 209 -43.56 -31.43 7.32
CA LEU A 209 -44.92 -31.26 6.76
C LEU A 209 -45.61 -32.59 6.47
N LEU A 210 -44.84 -33.68 6.33
CA LEU A 210 -45.34 -35.02 6.00
C LEU A 210 -45.63 -35.89 7.24
N ASN A 211 -45.16 -35.51 8.42
CA ASN A 211 -45.49 -36.11 9.72
C ASN A 211 -46.47 -35.23 10.49
#